data_AF-A0A539E4Z0-F1
#
_entry.id   AF-A0A539E4Z0-F1
#
_cell.length_a   1.000
_cell.length_b   1.000
_cell.length_c   1.000
_cell.angle_alpha   90.00
_cell.angle_beta   90.00
_cell.angle_gamma   90.00
#
_symmetry.space_group_name_H-M   'P 1'
#
loop_
_entity.id
_entity.type
_entity.pdbx_description
1 polymer ?
#
loop_
_entity_poly.entity_id
_entity_poly.type
_entity_poly.pdbx_seq_one_letter_code
_entity_poly.pdbx_strand_id
1 'polypeptide(L)'
;MKRPFKTHIGAHFPPGARVDAHGTNFSIFSRHATHIELLLYESATAPAPLQIIKLDAEHHRTFFFWHVYVEGVQAGIHYTWRVEGPSETRYSGFRFDARKELLDPWARAVTDLLWERDKAVDFTLDSPPAMRAVVVDDGFDWGADMPLNHALENSVIYELHV
;
A
#
# COMPACT_ATOMS: atom_id res chain seq x y z
N MET A 1 19.49 -1.68 17.35
CA MET A 1 18.03 -1.43 17.26
C MET A 1 17.84 -0.17 16.42
N LYS A 2 17.26 -0.26 15.21
CA LYS A 2 17.04 0.93 14.36
C LYS A 2 16.06 1.86 15.09
N ARG A 3 16.33 3.18 15.08
CA ARG A 3 15.40 4.16 15.65
C ARG A 3 14.08 4.12 14.86
N PRO A 4 12.92 4.28 15.51
CA PRO A 4 11.66 4.38 14.80
C PRO A 4 11.71 5.57 13.85
N PHE A 5 11.16 5.39 12.66
CA PHE A 5 10.94 6.47 11.71
C PHE A 5 10.02 7.52 12.32
N LYS A 6 10.36 8.79 12.05
CA LYS A 6 9.51 9.92 12.42
C LYS A 6 8.37 10.04 11.42
N THR A 7 7.22 10.44 11.93
CA THR A 7 6.00 10.60 11.13
C THR A 7 5.54 12.04 11.17
N HIS A 8 5.02 12.50 10.03
CA HIS A 8 4.43 13.82 9.84
C HIS A 8 3.04 13.65 9.22
N ILE A 9 2.25 14.72 9.18
CA ILE A 9 0.86 14.69 8.71
C ILE A 9 0.74 14.08 7.30
N GLY A 10 1.68 14.42 6.40
CA GLY A 10 1.64 13.99 5.00
C GLY A 10 0.52 14.67 4.21
N ALA A 11 0.19 14.08 3.07
CA ALA A 11 -0.79 14.60 2.13
C ALA A 11 -1.73 13.50 1.64
N HIS A 12 -3.00 13.85 1.44
CA HIS A 12 -4.04 12.96 0.93
C HIS A 12 -3.89 12.62 -0.57
N PHE A 13 -3.06 13.36 -1.31
CA PHE A 13 -2.83 13.16 -2.73
C PHE A 13 -1.32 13.29 -3.05
N PRO A 14 -0.78 12.46 -3.96
CA PRO A 14 -1.42 11.33 -4.64
C PRO A 14 -1.72 10.16 -3.69
N PRO A 15 -2.70 9.29 -4.02
CA PRO A 15 -2.88 8.04 -3.29
C PRO A 15 -1.73 7.06 -3.56
N GLY A 16 -1.60 6.07 -2.68
CA GLY A 16 -0.50 5.10 -2.63
C GLY A 16 0.73 5.62 -1.89
N ALA A 17 1.85 4.92 -2.09
CA ALA A 17 3.16 5.34 -1.59
C ALA A 17 3.91 6.18 -2.63
N ARG A 18 4.34 7.38 -2.22
CA ARG A 18 5.11 8.33 -3.05
C ARG A 18 6.39 8.71 -2.33
N VAL A 19 7.51 8.21 -2.85
CA VAL A 19 8.84 8.48 -2.33
C VAL A 19 9.34 9.85 -2.83
N ASP A 20 10.06 10.55 -1.97
CA ASP A 20 10.83 11.74 -2.30
C ASP A 20 12.25 11.65 -1.69
N ALA A 21 13.02 12.72 -1.80
CA ALA A 21 14.40 12.79 -1.34
C ALA A 21 14.58 12.59 0.19
N HIS A 22 13.52 12.70 0.98
CA HIS A 22 13.58 12.72 2.44
C HIS A 22 12.75 11.60 3.10
N GLY A 23 11.84 10.97 2.36
CA GLY A 23 10.90 10.00 2.94
C GLY A 23 9.87 9.51 1.94
N THR A 24 8.77 8.99 2.46
CA THR A 24 7.65 8.51 1.65
C THR A 24 6.33 8.99 2.22
N ASN A 25 5.50 9.60 1.39
CA ASN A 25 4.10 9.88 1.69
C ASN A 25 3.25 8.65 1.38
N PHE A 26 2.43 8.21 2.33
CA PHE A 26 1.47 7.14 2.16
C PHE A 26 0.07 7.71 2.21
N SER A 27 -0.80 7.33 1.28
CA SER A 27 -2.22 7.69 1.36
C SER A 27 -3.15 6.58 0.85
N ILE A 28 -4.20 6.29 1.63
CA ILE A 28 -5.20 5.27 1.32
C ILE A 28 -6.62 5.83 1.53
N PHE A 29 -7.52 5.48 0.63
CA PHE A 29 -8.95 5.80 0.76
C PHE A 29 -9.65 4.79 1.68
N SER A 30 -10.38 5.28 2.67
CA SER A 30 -11.42 4.51 3.36
C SER A 30 -12.45 5.43 4.01
N ARG A 31 -13.70 5.36 3.51
CA ARG A 31 -14.83 6.13 4.03
C ARG A 31 -15.28 5.68 5.42
N HIS A 32 -15.24 4.37 5.68
CA HIS A 32 -15.87 3.74 6.86
C HIS A 32 -14.86 3.19 7.87
N ALA A 33 -13.56 3.31 7.60
CA ALA A 33 -12.56 2.95 8.60
C ALA A 33 -12.70 3.82 9.84
N THR A 34 -12.58 3.19 11.00
CA THR A 34 -12.48 3.86 12.29
C THR A 34 -11.01 4.02 12.72
N HIS A 35 -10.14 3.10 12.28
CA HIS A 35 -8.71 3.10 12.58
C HIS A 35 -7.91 2.52 11.41
N ILE A 36 -6.74 3.07 11.14
CA ILE A 36 -5.82 2.58 10.10
C ILE A 36 -4.40 2.51 10.65
N GLU A 37 -3.72 1.41 10.34
CA GLU A 37 -2.31 1.20 10.63
C GLU A 37 -1.52 0.94 9.35
N LEU A 38 -0.38 1.61 9.22
CA LEU A 38 0.64 1.32 8.20
C LEU A 38 1.72 0.43 8.82
N LEU A 39 1.95 -0.74 8.23
CA LEU A 39 2.98 -1.67 8.67
C LEU A 39 4.14 -1.64 7.69
N LEU A 40 5.34 -1.37 8.18
CA LEU A 40 6.56 -1.29 7.37
C LEU A 40 7.44 -2.51 7.60
N TYR A 41 8.08 -3.02 6.56
CA TYR A 41 8.89 -4.22 6.57
C TYR A 41 10.22 -3.98 5.84
N GLU A 42 11.31 -4.52 6.41
CA GLU A 42 12.65 -4.38 5.85
C GLU A 42 12.83 -5.23 4.58
N SER A 43 12.03 -6.29 4.42
CA SER A 43 12.06 -7.16 3.24
C SER A 43 10.71 -7.86 2.99
N ALA A 44 10.56 -8.45 1.82
CA ALA A 44 9.38 -9.24 1.42
C ALA A 44 9.04 -10.36 2.41
N THR A 45 10.05 -10.99 2.98
CA THR A 45 9.91 -12.17 3.86
C THR A 45 10.14 -11.87 5.34
N ALA A 46 10.30 -10.59 5.72
CA ALA A 46 10.51 -10.20 7.11
C ALA A 46 9.37 -10.74 7.99
N PRO A 47 9.67 -11.45 9.11
CA PRO A 47 8.65 -12.12 9.92
C PRO A 47 7.78 -11.17 10.74
N ALA A 48 8.22 -9.92 10.93
CA ALA A 48 7.50 -8.90 11.68
C ALA A 48 7.77 -7.51 11.07
N PRO A 49 6.86 -6.54 11.26
CA PRO A 49 7.08 -5.18 10.81
C PRO A 49 8.23 -4.54 11.60
N LEU A 50 9.05 -3.76 10.91
CA LEU A 50 10.06 -2.91 11.53
C LEU A 50 9.40 -1.79 12.37
N GLN A 51 8.20 -1.36 11.96
CA GLN A 51 7.41 -0.35 12.64
C GLN A 51 5.94 -0.45 12.22
N ILE A 52 5.05 -0.26 13.18
CA ILE A 52 3.61 -0.10 12.97
C ILE A 52 3.27 1.36 13.27
N ILE A 53 2.70 2.06 12.31
CA ILE A 53 2.33 3.47 12.41
C ILE A 53 0.81 3.54 12.48
N LYS A 54 0.30 3.94 13.64
CA LYS A 54 -1.12 4.21 13.86
C LYS A 54 -1.47 5.59 13.34
N LEU A 55 -2.43 5.69 12.44
CA LEU A 55 -2.86 6.98 11.92
C LEU A 55 -3.87 7.63 12.89
N ASP A 56 -3.66 8.92 13.15
CA ASP A 56 -4.53 9.72 14.00
C ASP A 56 -5.68 10.27 13.17
N ALA A 57 -6.93 10.00 13.55
CA ALA A 57 -8.08 10.35 12.71
C ALA A 57 -8.35 11.87 12.59
N GLU A 58 -7.76 12.69 13.46
CA GLU A 58 -7.87 14.16 13.42
C GLU A 58 -6.81 14.79 12.52
N HIS A 59 -5.58 14.28 12.58
CA HIS A 59 -4.43 14.87 11.88
C HIS A 59 -4.08 14.13 10.58
N HIS A 60 -4.26 12.82 10.52
CA HIS A 60 -3.86 11.95 9.41
C HIS A 60 -5.04 11.60 8.48
N ARG A 61 -6.11 12.40 8.49
CA ARG A 61 -7.28 12.15 7.64
C ARG A 61 -7.85 13.44 7.08
N THR A 62 -7.93 13.49 5.76
CA THR A 62 -8.60 14.56 5.01
C THR A 62 -9.74 13.95 4.22
N PHE A 63 -10.99 14.34 4.53
CA PHE A 63 -12.21 13.68 4.05
C PHE A 63 -12.19 12.16 4.27
N PHE A 64 -12.07 11.37 3.20
CA PHE A 64 -12.05 9.90 3.23
C PHE A 64 -10.66 9.31 2.95
N PHE A 65 -9.63 10.16 2.85
CA PHE A 65 -8.26 9.72 2.66
C PHE A 65 -7.51 9.80 3.97
N TRP A 66 -6.91 8.68 4.33
CA TRP A 66 -5.97 8.55 5.42
C TRP A 66 -4.57 8.71 4.86
N HIS A 67 -3.70 9.44 5.54
CA HIS A 67 -2.38 9.76 5.04
C HIS A 67 -1.36 9.99 6.14
N VAL A 68 -0.11 9.65 5.87
CA VAL A 68 1.02 9.91 6.76
C VAL A 68 2.29 10.04 5.92
N TYR A 69 3.17 10.97 6.29
CA TYR A 69 4.50 11.03 5.72
C TYR A 69 5.51 10.42 6.68
N VAL A 70 6.34 9.52 6.18
CA VAL A 70 7.32 8.78 6.99
C VAL A 70 8.72 9.16 6.55
N GLU A 71 9.42 9.90 7.40
CA GLU A 71 10.77 10.40 7.16
C GLU A 71 11.77 9.24 7.13
N GLY A 72 12.64 9.22 6.11
CA GLY A 72 13.68 8.20 5.94
C GLY A 72 13.22 6.89 5.31
N VAL A 73 11.92 6.70 5.07
CA VAL A 73 11.43 5.57 4.26
C VAL A 73 11.70 5.84 2.79
N GLN A 74 12.39 4.91 2.14
CA GLN A 74 12.83 5.01 0.75
C GLN A 74 12.36 3.80 -0.05
N ALA A 75 12.59 3.83 -1.37
CA ALA A 75 12.26 2.72 -2.25
C ALA A 75 12.89 1.38 -1.78
N GLY A 76 12.15 0.29 -1.94
CA GLY A 76 12.51 -1.05 -1.48
C GLY A 76 11.91 -1.45 -0.13
N ILE A 77 11.38 -0.50 0.65
CA ILE A 77 10.59 -0.83 1.85
C ILE A 77 9.29 -1.51 1.44
N HIS A 78 8.96 -2.58 2.15
CA HIS A 78 7.72 -3.33 1.94
C HIS A 78 6.69 -2.87 2.95
N TYR A 79 5.41 -2.84 2.57
CA TYR A 79 4.37 -2.36 3.47
C TYR A 79 3.01 -3.02 3.24
N THR A 80 2.18 -2.96 4.26
CA THR A 80 0.76 -3.37 4.26
C THR A 80 -0.07 -2.39 5.08
N TRP A 81 -1.39 -2.44 4.91
CA TRP A 81 -2.34 -1.70 5.71
C TRP A 81 -3.11 -2.66 6.63
N ARG A 82 -3.40 -2.25 7.87
CA ARG A 82 -4.49 -2.84 8.67
C ARG A 82 -5.57 -1.81 8.84
N VAL A 83 -6.82 -2.24 8.69
CA VAL A 83 -7.96 -1.34 8.65
C VAL A 83 -9.06 -1.90 9.54
N GLU A 84 -9.44 -1.11 10.53
CA GLU A 84 -10.56 -1.40 11.44
C GLU A 84 -11.78 -0.58 11.06
N GLY A 85 -12.96 -1.10 11.39
CA GLY A 85 -14.24 -0.47 11.11
C GLY A 85 -15.41 -1.38 11.49
N PRO A 86 -16.65 -0.98 11.13
CA PRO A 86 -17.84 -1.81 11.36
C PRO A 86 -17.72 -3.20 10.71
N SER A 87 -18.39 -4.22 11.24
CA SER A 87 -18.21 -5.61 10.75
C SER A 87 -19.51 -6.35 10.46
N GLU A 88 -20.65 -5.64 10.40
CA GLU A 88 -21.98 -6.25 10.25
C GLU A 88 -22.28 -6.68 8.81
N THR A 89 -21.56 -7.68 8.32
CA THR A 89 -21.62 -8.17 6.93
C THR A 89 -23.03 -8.43 6.44
N ARG A 90 -23.87 -9.09 7.25
CA ARG A 90 -25.21 -9.53 6.84
C ARG A 90 -26.14 -8.35 6.50
N TYR A 91 -25.95 -7.19 7.11
CA TYR A 91 -26.88 -6.06 7.02
C TYR A 91 -26.30 -4.90 6.22
N SER A 92 -25.08 -4.48 6.52
CA SER A 92 -24.44 -3.32 5.90
C SER A 92 -23.45 -3.69 4.80
N GLY A 93 -23.09 -4.98 4.70
CA GLY A 93 -21.99 -5.44 3.84
C GLY A 93 -20.60 -5.15 4.42
N PHE A 94 -20.50 -4.53 5.60
CA PHE A 94 -19.21 -4.19 6.19
C PHE A 94 -18.45 -5.45 6.64
N ARG A 95 -17.13 -5.44 6.36
CA ARG A 95 -16.22 -6.59 6.49
C ARG A 95 -14.83 -6.19 6.96
N PHE A 96 -14.75 -5.16 7.79
CA PHE A 96 -13.48 -4.75 8.37
C PHE A 96 -12.98 -5.84 9.33
N ASP A 97 -11.69 -6.16 9.23
CA ASP A 97 -11.02 -7.13 10.08
C ASP A 97 -9.56 -6.68 10.29
N ALA A 98 -9.29 -6.07 11.44
CA ALA A 98 -7.97 -5.51 11.76
C ALA A 98 -6.87 -6.57 11.88
N ARG A 99 -7.23 -7.87 11.96
CA ARG A 99 -6.27 -8.98 11.97
C ARG A 99 -5.72 -9.28 10.56
N LYS A 100 -6.35 -8.74 9.51
CA LYS A 100 -5.95 -8.96 8.12
C LYS A 100 -5.08 -7.81 7.65
N GLU A 101 -3.90 -8.16 7.13
CA GLU A 101 -3.06 -7.22 6.39
C GLU A 101 -3.53 -7.13 4.95
N LEU A 102 -3.72 -5.89 4.50
CA LEU A 102 -4.27 -5.54 3.20
C LEU A 102 -3.18 -4.95 2.31
N LEU A 103 -3.25 -5.32 1.04
CA LEU A 103 -2.47 -4.69 -0.01
C LEU A 103 -3.00 -3.27 -0.26
N ASP A 104 -2.09 -2.35 -0.54
CA ASP A 104 -2.47 -1.00 -0.99
C ASP A 104 -3.10 -1.07 -2.40
N PRO A 105 -4.34 -0.57 -2.59
CA PRO A 105 -4.98 -0.53 -3.91
C PRO A 105 -4.21 0.31 -4.95
N TRP A 106 -3.32 1.19 -4.50
CA TRP A 106 -2.44 2.01 -5.34
C TRP A 106 -0.98 1.53 -5.33
N ALA A 107 -0.71 0.32 -4.83
CA ALA A 107 0.62 -0.27 -4.92
C ALA A 107 1.07 -0.36 -6.39
N ARG A 108 2.31 0.05 -6.65
CA ARG A 108 2.93 0.00 -7.99
C ARG A 108 3.80 -1.24 -8.20
N ALA A 109 4.22 -1.85 -7.11
CA ALA A 109 4.87 -3.16 -7.10
C ALA A 109 4.39 -3.93 -5.88
N VAL A 110 4.28 -5.24 -6.04
CA VAL A 110 3.75 -6.15 -5.03
C VAL A 110 4.58 -7.42 -5.00
N THR A 111 4.55 -8.12 -3.87
CA THR A 111 5.13 -9.45 -3.73
C THR A 111 4.16 -10.37 -3.02
N ASP A 112 4.07 -11.60 -3.50
CA ASP A 112 3.24 -12.67 -2.99
C ASP A 112 4.06 -13.81 -2.37
N LEU A 113 5.36 -13.60 -2.12
CA LEU A 113 6.29 -14.63 -1.63
C LEU A 113 5.84 -15.34 -0.35
N LEU A 114 5.11 -14.64 0.53
CA LEU A 114 4.55 -15.21 1.75
C LEU A 114 3.07 -15.57 1.63
N TRP A 115 2.41 -15.20 0.54
CA TRP A 115 0.96 -15.31 0.45
C TRP A 115 0.52 -16.76 0.28
N GLU A 116 -0.40 -17.19 1.15
CA GLU A 116 -1.01 -18.51 1.10
C GLU A 116 -2.53 -18.34 1.07
N ARG A 117 -3.17 -18.74 -0.04
CA ARG A 117 -4.62 -18.57 -0.23
C ARG A 117 -5.44 -19.14 0.93
N ASP A 118 -5.13 -20.36 1.36
CA ASP A 118 -5.91 -21.06 2.40
C ASP A 118 -5.86 -20.32 3.74
N LYS A 119 -4.69 -19.74 4.09
CA LYS A 119 -4.53 -18.92 5.30
C LYS A 119 -5.18 -17.54 5.15
N ALA A 120 -5.14 -16.95 3.95
CA ALA A 120 -5.73 -15.65 3.70
C ALA A 120 -7.26 -15.66 3.92
N VAL A 121 -7.94 -16.75 3.55
CA VAL A 121 -9.40 -16.90 3.71
C VAL A 121 -9.84 -17.38 5.09
N ASP A 122 -8.90 -17.80 5.96
CA ASP A 122 -9.22 -18.24 7.31
C ASP A 122 -9.37 -17.05 8.27
N PHE A 123 -10.59 -16.73 8.69
CA PHE A 123 -10.91 -15.63 9.60
C PHE A 123 -10.64 -15.93 11.08
N THR A 124 -10.08 -17.10 11.41
CA THR A 124 -9.69 -17.47 12.78
C THR A 124 -8.22 -17.17 13.07
N LEU A 125 -7.38 -17.09 12.03
CA LEU A 125 -5.97 -16.77 12.16
C LEU A 125 -5.76 -15.30 12.54
N ASP A 126 -4.85 -15.10 13.48
CA ASP A 126 -4.33 -13.77 13.78
C ASP A 126 -3.15 -13.46 12.85
N SER A 127 -3.25 -12.37 12.09
CA SER A 127 -2.20 -11.92 11.17
C SER A 127 -1.71 -12.99 10.16
N PRO A 128 -2.59 -13.57 9.32
CA PRO A 128 -2.18 -14.55 8.33
C PRO A 128 -1.16 -13.96 7.34
N PRO A 129 -0.32 -14.79 6.72
CA PRO A 129 0.62 -14.33 5.70
C PRO A 129 -0.11 -13.59 4.56
N ALA A 130 0.40 -12.41 4.21
CA ALA A 130 -0.21 -11.51 3.25
C ALA A 130 0.77 -11.13 2.14
N MET A 131 0.21 -10.74 0.99
CA MET A 131 0.98 -10.01 -0.02
C MET A 131 1.43 -8.67 0.55
N ARG A 132 2.58 -8.16 0.09
CA ARG A 132 3.11 -6.86 0.50
C ARG A 132 3.25 -5.94 -0.69
N ALA A 133 2.92 -4.67 -0.52
CA ALA A 133 3.26 -3.63 -1.46
C ALA A 133 4.74 -3.25 -1.28
N VAL A 134 5.36 -2.69 -2.31
CA VAL A 134 6.74 -2.18 -2.27
C VAL A 134 6.73 -0.71 -2.63
N VAL A 135 7.41 0.11 -1.82
CA VAL A 135 7.70 1.50 -2.19
C VAL A 135 8.67 1.47 -3.37
N VAL A 136 8.27 2.08 -4.49
CA VAL A 136 9.10 2.18 -5.70
C VAL A 136 9.35 3.64 -6.04
N ASP A 137 10.47 3.91 -6.69
CA ASP A 137 10.79 5.20 -7.29
C ASP A 137 10.39 5.24 -8.76
N ASP A 138 10.13 6.44 -9.29
CA ASP A 138 9.75 6.67 -10.69
C ASP A 138 10.87 7.27 -11.54
N GLY A 139 12.09 7.43 -10.99
CA GLY A 139 13.20 8.12 -11.63
C GLY A 139 13.85 7.42 -12.83
N PHE A 140 13.11 6.58 -13.57
CA PHE A 140 13.65 5.90 -14.75
C PHE A 140 13.89 6.90 -15.91
N ASP A 141 15.11 6.93 -16.44
CA ASP A 141 15.47 7.75 -17.60
C ASP A 141 15.03 7.07 -18.90
N TRP A 142 13.93 7.58 -19.47
CA TRP A 142 13.38 7.11 -20.75
C TRP A 142 14.17 7.60 -21.98
N GLY A 143 15.17 8.47 -21.80
CA GLY A 143 15.97 9.02 -22.90
C GLY A 143 15.11 9.76 -23.93
N ALA A 144 15.16 9.30 -25.19
CA ALA A 144 14.44 9.90 -26.31
C ALA A 144 13.14 9.16 -26.67
N ASP A 145 12.65 8.27 -25.81
CA ASP A 145 11.40 7.54 -26.07
C ASP A 145 10.21 8.49 -26.21
N MET A 146 9.43 8.31 -27.27
CA MET A 146 8.23 9.10 -27.55
C MET A 146 7.15 8.23 -28.19
N PRO A 147 5.86 8.50 -27.93
CA PRO A 147 4.77 7.75 -28.55
C PRO A 147 4.83 7.81 -30.08
N LEU A 148 4.80 6.63 -30.73
CA LEU A 148 4.83 6.52 -32.20
C LEU A 148 3.58 7.11 -32.87
N ASN A 149 2.44 7.14 -32.16
CA ASN A 149 1.16 7.70 -32.62
C ASN A 149 0.71 7.20 -34.01
N HIS A 150 0.91 5.90 -34.30
CA HIS A 150 0.41 5.30 -35.53
C HIS A 150 -1.11 5.35 -35.58
N ALA A 151 -1.66 5.74 -36.73
CA ALA A 151 -3.09 5.68 -36.98
C ALA A 151 -3.56 4.22 -36.96
N LEU A 152 -4.76 3.96 -36.42
CA LEU A 152 -5.25 2.61 -36.22
C LEU A 152 -5.42 1.86 -37.55
N GLU A 153 -5.82 2.57 -38.61
CA GLU A 153 -5.95 2.02 -39.97
C GLU A 153 -4.62 1.53 -40.56
N ASN A 154 -3.49 2.01 -40.03
CA ASN A 154 -2.14 1.62 -40.47
C ASN A 154 -1.47 0.64 -39.50
N SER A 155 -2.19 0.18 -38.47
CA SER A 155 -1.65 -0.66 -37.40
C SER A 155 -1.97 -2.14 -37.61
N VAL A 156 -1.01 -3.02 -37.27
CA VAL A 156 -1.23 -4.48 -37.15
C VAL A 156 -0.89 -4.88 -35.71
N ILE A 157 -1.84 -5.48 -35.00
CA ILE A 157 -1.66 -5.90 -33.60
C ILE A 157 -1.04 -7.29 -33.57
N TYR A 158 -0.01 -7.47 -32.74
CA TYR A 158 0.63 -8.76 -32.50
C TYR A 158 0.45 -9.19 -31.04
N GLU A 159 -0.40 -10.20 -30.81
CA GLU A 159 -0.67 -10.73 -29.48
C GLU A 159 0.42 -11.73 -29.07
N LEU A 160 0.98 -11.55 -27.87
CA LEU A 160 2.05 -12.37 -27.30
C LEU A 160 1.81 -12.62 -25.81
N HIS A 161 2.38 -13.72 -25.31
CA HIS A 161 2.50 -14.00 -23.88
C HIS A 161 3.95 -13.75 -23.44
N VAL A 162 4.13 -12.94 -22.40
CA VAL A 162 5.44 -12.63 -21.80
C VAL A 162 5.97 -13.79 -20.95
#